data_AF-A0A8B7DHI7-F1
#
_entry.id   AF-A0A8B7DHI7-F1
#
_cell.length_a   1.000
_cell.length_b   1.000
_cell.length_c   1.000
_cell.angle_alpha   90.00
_cell.angle_beta   90.00
_cell.angle_gamma   90.00
#
_symmetry.space_group_name_H-M   'P 1'
#
loop_
_entity.id
_entity.type
_entity.pdbx_description
1 polymer ?
#
loop_
_entity_poly.entity_id
_entity_poly.type
_entity_poly.pdbx_seq_one_letter_code
_entity_poly.pdbx_strand_id
1 'polypeptide(L)'
;MLNLLTICGFAFMINVFLHFYMKSFQGICSTDYWEETFTYDESNKPIARKEVLLAGTVRNSQPYLIIGIPTVYRIYNDTPAVYITKTLESLITPLTNQDKKTVQIIIFIADENPIRRRYLYELIKNNFEKELLEGLINIIGAPRRFYLPLNNIPVTLGDSKERVYWRSKQCLDYVFMFDYVHNQSKYYMHIEDDVVAKSEYYEIVKHKISFSDIQRESLLPWNQKKVLIKKAWVVKNFYISGFIGCLIPSTYLQTMAAFIKILYYEAPVDLIYPQLIELMKIKIEQHESLFTHIGFQSSSLGT
;
A
#
# COMPACT_ATOMS: atom_id res chain seq x y z
N MET A 1 -13.42 -0.05 -27.29
CA MET A 1 -13.90 -1.41 -26.99
C MET A 1 -12.72 -2.37 -27.10
N LEU A 2 -12.14 -2.81 -26.00
CA LEU A 2 -11.24 -3.97 -26.05
C LEU A 2 -12.10 -5.23 -26.29
N ASN A 3 -11.70 -6.06 -27.25
CA ASN A 3 -12.41 -7.28 -27.62
C ASN A 3 -12.42 -8.28 -26.45
N LEU A 4 -13.58 -8.90 -26.18
CA LEU A 4 -13.76 -9.90 -25.11
C LEU A 4 -12.76 -11.09 -25.22
N LEU A 5 -12.31 -11.44 -26.42
CA LEU A 5 -11.32 -12.49 -26.66
C LEU A 5 -9.93 -12.15 -26.10
N THR A 6 -9.54 -10.87 -26.10
CA THR A 6 -8.26 -10.40 -25.52
C THR A 6 -8.30 -10.45 -24.00
N ILE A 7 -9.46 -10.16 -23.40
CA ILE A 7 -9.68 -10.16 -21.94
C ILE A 7 -9.61 -11.59 -21.38
N CYS A 8 -10.18 -12.59 -22.07
CA CYS A 8 -10.13 -13.98 -21.62
C CYS A 8 -8.71 -14.58 -21.68
N GLY A 9 -7.94 -14.28 -22.73
CA GLY A 9 -6.53 -14.71 -22.82
C GLY A 9 -5.64 -14.06 -21.76
N PHE A 10 -5.88 -12.76 -21.50
CA PHE A 10 -5.16 -12.01 -20.46
C PHE A 10 -5.51 -12.48 -19.05
N ALA A 11 -6.79 -12.75 -18.77
CA ALA A 11 -7.24 -13.31 -17.49
C ALA A 11 -6.71 -14.73 -17.24
N PHE A 12 -6.56 -15.55 -18.29
CA PHE A 12 -5.94 -16.88 -18.16
C PHE A 12 -4.44 -16.77 -17.86
N MET A 13 -3.69 -15.92 -18.58
CA MET A 13 -2.27 -15.69 -18.28
C MET A 13 -2.04 -15.08 -16.90
N ILE A 14 -2.89 -14.15 -16.47
CA ILE A 14 -2.86 -13.59 -15.10
C ILE A 14 -3.10 -14.69 -14.07
N ASN A 15 -4.10 -15.56 -14.25
CA ASN A 15 -4.37 -16.64 -13.30
C ASN A 15 -3.22 -17.65 -13.22
N VAL A 16 -2.61 -18.00 -14.37
CA VAL A 16 -1.43 -18.88 -14.41
C VAL A 16 -0.24 -18.21 -13.74
N PHE A 17 0.04 -16.95 -14.05
CA PHE A 17 1.16 -16.22 -13.47
C PHE A 17 0.97 -15.94 -11.97
N LEU A 18 -0.22 -15.55 -11.52
CA LEU A 18 -0.55 -15.41 -10.10
C LEU A 18 -0.36 -16.74 -9.37
N HIS A 19 -0.79 -17.86 -9.95
CA HIS A 19 -0.60 -19.18 -9.35
C HIS A 19 0.89 -19.56 -9.22
N PHE A 20 1.73 -19.23 -10.20
CA PHE A 20 3.17 -19.45 -10.13
C PHE A 20 3.88 -18.47 -9.18
N TYR A 21 3.55 -17.18 -9.22
CA TYR A 21 4.09 -16.14 -8.33
C TYR A 21 3.75 -16.46 -6.86
N MET A 22 2.50 -16.83 -6.56
CA MET A 22 2.10 -17.20 -5.20
C MET A 22 2.78 -18.49 -4.71
N LYS A 23 3.13 -19.43 -5.60
CA LYS A 23 3.89 -20.63 -5.25
C LYS A 23 5.36 -20.36 -4.94
N SER A 24 6.00 -19.37 -5.58
CA SER A 24 7.39 -19.00 -5.28
C SER A 24 7.61 -18.40 -3.89
N PHE A 25 6.54 -18.05 -3.17
CA PHE A 25 6.60 -17.51 -1.79
C PHE A 25 6.11 -18.50 -0.72
N GLN A 26 5.73 -19.73 -1.10
CA GLN A 26 5.38 -20.77 -0.13
C GLN A 26 6.65 -21.46 0.39
N GLY A 27 7.21 -20.87 1.44
CA GLY A 27 8.17 -21.53 2.29
C GLY A 27 9.30 -20.60 2.68
N ILE A 28 9.20 -20.04 3.89
CA ILE A 28 10.29 -19.87 4.85
C ILE A 28 9.59 -19.67 6.20
N CYS A 29 9.79 -20.64 7.10
CA CYS A 29 9.57 -20.47 8.53
C CYS A 29 10.97 -20.28 9.12
N SER A 30 11.38 -19.05 9.38
CA SER A 30 12.68 -18.76 10.01
C SER A 30 12.55 -17.61 11.00
N THR A 31 13.47 -17.58 11.96
CA THR A 31 13.30 -16.97 13.27
C THR A 31 13.64 -15.48 13.37
N ASP A 32 13.81 -14.75 12.26
CA ASP A 32 13.99 -13.29 12.26
C ASP A 32 13.30 -12.64 11.06
N TYR A 33 12.01 -12.27 11.24
CA TYR A 33 11.13 -11.66 10.24
C TYR A 33 11.73 -10.45 9.46
N TRP A 34 12.70 -9.78 10.07
CA TRP A 34 13.33 -8.54 9.56
C TRP A 34 14.57 -8.78 8.69
N GLU A 35 15.19 -9.94 8.87
CA GLU A 35 16.26 -10.45 8.02
C GLU A 35 15.69 -11.14 6.75
N GLU A 36 14.37 -11.34 6.71
CA GLU A 36 13.71 -12.01 5.60
C GLU A 36 13.73 -11.18 4.30
N THR A 37 13.98 -11.91 3.22
CA THR A 37 13.74 -11.45 1.85
C THR A 37 12.25 -11.25 1.65
N PHE A 38 11.84 -10.04 1.28
CA PHE A 38 10.42 -9.75 1.03
C PHE A 38 10.09 -9.65 -0.46
N THR A 39 11.07 -9.37 -1.30
CA THR A 39 10.92 -9.28 -2.76
C THR A 39 12.26 -9.55 -3.46
N TYR A 40 12.24 -9.59 -4.79
CA TYR A 40 13.40 -9.85 -5.64
C TYR A 40 13.49 -8.78 -6.73
N ASP A 41 14.71 -8.44 -7.13
CA ASP A 41 14.92 -7.60 -8.32
C ASP A 41 14.79 -8.41 -9.64
N GLU A 42 14.93 -7.72 -10.77
CA GLU A 42 14.83 -8.33 -12.11
C GLU A 42 15.87 -9.42 -12.37
N SER A 43 17.00 -9.40 -11.66
CA SER A 43 18.04 -10.42 -11.73
C SER A 43 17.82 -11.56 -10.74
N ASN A 44 16.62 -11.63 -10.13
CA ASN A 44 16.24 -12.58 -9.09
C ASN A 44 17.12 -12.51 -7.83
N LYS A 45 17.74 -11.35 -7.56
CA LYS A 45 18.53 -11.14 -6.36
C LYS A 45 17.60 -10.65 -5.23
N PRO A 46 17.71 -11.23 -4.02
CA PRO A 46 16.84 -10.88 -2.90
C PRO A 46 17.00 -9.41 -2.47
N ILE A 47 15.90 -8.83 -2.00
CA ILE A 47 15.87 -7.56 -1.25
C ILE A 47 15.32 -7.88 0.15
N ALA A 48 16.13 -7.63 1.17
CA ALA A 48 15.75 -7.85 2.56
C ALA A 48 15.08 -6.61 3.16
N ARG A 49 14.19 -6.77 4.13
CA ARG A 49 13.48 -5.62 4.75
C ARG A 49 14.45 -4.65 5.43
N LYS A 50 15.46 -5.16 6.11
CA LYS A 50 16.50 -4.34 6.74
C LYS A 50 17.27 -3.44 5.76
N GLU A 51 17.43 -3.88 4.50
CA GLU A 51 18.18 -3.12 3.48
C GLU A 51 17.45 -1.82 3.12
N VAL A 52 16.13 -1.81 3.25
CA VAL A 52 15.27 -0.73 2.78
C VAL A 52 14.70 0.13 3.92
N LEU A 53 14.92 -0.26 5.18
CA LEU A 53 14.55 0.53 6.36
C LEU A 53 15.56 1.66 6.57
N LEU A 54 15.13 2.91 6.37
CA LEU A 54 15.97 4.10 6.48
C LEU A 54 15.98 4.69 7.90
N ALA A 55 14.85 4.59 8.61
CA ALA A 55 14.71 5.02 10.01
C ALA A 55 13.49 4.38 10.66
N GLY A 56 13.49 4.36 12.00
CA GLY A 56 12.43 3.80 12.83
C GLY A 56 12.84 2.50 13.52
N THR A 57 12.10 2.15 14.56
CA THR A 57 12.37 0.97 15.37
C THR A 57 11.47 -0.19 14.97
N VAL A 58 12.10 -1.34 14.75
CA VAL A 58 11.43 -2.62 14.57
C VAL A 58 10.69 -3.02 15.86
N ARG A 59 9.40 -3.33 15.74
CA ARG A 59 8.58 -3.78 16.87
C ARG A 59 8.64 -5.30 17.04
N ASN A 60 8.64 -5.75 18.29
CA ASN A 60 8.56 -7.17 18.65
C ASN A 60 7.14 -7.75 18.47
N SER A 61 6.11 -6.89 18.47
CA SER A 61 4.72 -7.30 18.29
C SER A 61 4.21 -6.89 16.91
N GLN A 62 3.51 -7.81 16.25
CA GLN A 62 2.84 -7.53 14.99
C GLN A 62 1.71 -6.49 15.19
N PRO A 63 1.74 -5.33 14.52
CA PRO A 63 0.64 -4.38 14.58
C PRO A 63 -0.64 -4.96 13.97
N TYR A 64 -1.79 -4.52 14.49
CA TYR A 64 -3.09 -4.91 13.96
C TYR A 64 -3.37 -4.23 12.62
N LEU A 65 -2.99 -2.95 12.50
CA LEU A 65 -3.11 -2.14 11.29
C LEU A 65 -1.76 -1.53 10.92
N ILE A 66 -1.38 -1.62 9.65
CA ILE A 66 -0.35 -0.76 9.07
C ILE A 66 -0.99 0.26 8.15
N ILE A 67 -0.62 1.53 8.29
CA ILE A 67 -0.99 2.61 7.37
C ILE A 67 0.22 2.89 6.47
N GLY A 68 0.07 2.69 5.16
CA GLY A 68 1.12 2.98 4.19
C GLY A 68 0.91 4.34 3.53
N ILE A 69 1.97 5.15 3.51
CA ILE A 69 1.98 6.48 2.89
C ILE A 69 3.20 6.62 1.96
N PRO A 70 3.04 6.59 0.63
CA PRO A 70 4.09 7.00 -0.28
C PRO A 70 4.17 8.54 -0.32
N THR A 71 5.39 9.08 -0.32
CA THR A 71 5.63 10.52 -0.40
C THR A 71 6.73 10.85 -1.39
N VAL A 72 6.56 11.95 -2.10
CA VAL A 72 7.50 12.51 -3.06
C VAL A 72 7.62 14.01 -2.81
N TYR A 73 8.73 14.61 -3.20
CA TYR A 73 8.89 16.04 -3.07
C TYR A 73 8.12 16.72 -4.18
N ARG A 74 7.34 17.75 -3.87
CA ARG A 74 6.54 18.49 -4.84
C ARG A 74 6.90 19.97 -4.80
N ILE A 75 6.84 20.62 -5.96
CA ILE A 75 6.93 22.07 -6.08
C ILE A 75 5.56 22.60 -6.51
N TYR A 76 5.06 23.62 -5.82
CA TYR A 76 3.87 24.36 -6.20
C TYR A 76 4.15 25.86 -6.09
N ASN A 77 3.86 26.61 -7.15
CA ASN A 77 4.17 28.05 -7.25
C ASN A 77 5.61 28.37 -6.82
N ASP A 78 6.59 27.64 -7.37
CA ASP A 78 8.02 27.78 -7.10
C ASP A 78 8.45 27.57 -5.63
N THR A 79 7.58 26.97 -4.81
CA THR A 79 7.86 26.66 -3.40
C THR A 79 7.68 25.17 -3.10
N PRO A 80 8.43 24.61 -2.13
CA PRO A 80 8.23 23.25 -1.68
C PRO A 80 6.81 23.05 -1.13
N ALA A 81 6.04 22.15 -1.73
CA ALA A 81 4.71 21.76 -1.26
C ALA A 81 4.84 20.50 -0.39
N VAL A 82 4.97 20.70 0.92
CA VAL A 82 5.21 19.63 1.89
C VAL A 82 3.93 19.33 2.66
N TYR A 83 3.27 18.22 2.31
CA TYR A 83 2.00 17.82 2.93
C TYR A 83 2.14 16.77 4.03
N ILE A 84 3.16 15.92 3.92
CA ILE A 84 3.34 14.72 4.76
C ILE A 84 3.32 15.02 6.27
N THR A 85 3.87 16.16 6.71
CA THR A 85 3.88 16.55 8.12
C THR A 85 2.47 16.73 8.66
N LYS A 86 1.63 17.47 7.94
CA LYS A 86 0.23 17.71 8.31
C LYS A 86 -0.59 16.42 8.26
N THR A 87 -0.32 15.54 7.29
CA THR A 87 -0.95 14.22 7.23
C THR A 87 -0.60 13.38 8.46
N LEU A 88 0.68 13.27 8.80
CA LEU A 88 1.14 12.52 9.97
C LEU A 88 0.58 13.09 11.28
N GLU A 89 0.60 14.41 11.45
CA GLU A 89 -0.01 15.07 12.62
C GLU A 89 -1.48 14.69 12.78
N SER A 90 -2.25 14.71 11.68
CA SER A 90 -3.68 14.34 11.72
C SER A 90 -3.91 12.87 12.05
N LEU A 91 -2.99 11.98 11.69
CA LEU A 91 -3.08 10.55 12.00
C LEU A 91 -2.67 10.24 13.44
N ILE A 92 -1.66 10.93 13.96
CA ILE A 92 -1.00 10.59 15.22
C ILE A 92 -1.68 11.26 16.41
N THR A 93 -2.10 12.52 16.26
CA THR A 93 -2.71 13.32 17.33
C THR A 93 -3.90 12.61 18.01
N PRO A 94 -4.81 11.95 17.26
CA PRO A 94 -5.96 11.30 17.89
C PRO A 94 -5.66 9.94 18.55
N LEU A 95 -4.44 9.39 18.39
CA LEU A 95 -4.12 8.05 18.91
C LEU A 95 -3.80 8.08 20.40
N THR A 96 -4.47 7.23 21.16
CA THR A 96 -4.08 6.95 22.55
C THR A 96 -2.78 6.13 22.62
N ASN A 97 -2.15 6.07 23.79
CA ASN A 97 -0.98 5.21 24.00
C ASN A 97 -1.25 3.73 23.73
N GLN A 98 -2.50 3.28 23.88
CA GLN A 98 -2.88 1.91 23.57
C GLN A 98 -3.04 1.70 22.06
N ASP A 99 -3.62 2.69 21.36
CA ASP A 99 -3.75 2.67 19.91
C ASP A 99 -2.40 2.64 19.21
N LYS A 100 -1.43 3.41 19.71
CA LYS A 100 -0.06 3.45 19.18
C LYS A 100 0.63 2.08 19.21
N LYS A 101 0.19 1.14 20.05
CA LYS A 101 0.70 -0.24 20.07
C LYS A 101 0.07 -1.13 18.99
N THR A 102 -1.14 -0.81 18.56
CA THR A 102 -1.93 -1.61 17.61
C THR A 102 -1.85 -1.08 16.17
N VAL A 103 -1.40 0.15 15.96
CA VAL A 103 -1.15 0.74 14.64
C VAL A 103 0.32 1.05 14.41
N GLN A 104 0.77 0.94 13.17
CA GLN A 104 2.07 1.42 12.71
C GLN A 104 1.89 2.16 11.37
N ILE A 105 2.71 3.18 11.15
CA ILE A 105 2.72 3.99 9.93
C ILE A 105 4.03 3.69 9.19
N ILE A 106 3.92 3.28 7.94
CA ILE A 106 5.07 3.05 7.05
C ILE A 106 5.08 4.16 6.01
N ILE A 107 6.12 5.00 6.06
CA ILE A 107 6.31 6.08 5.09
C ILE A 107 7.32 5.61 4.06
N PHE A 108 6.91 5.62 2.80
CA PHE A 108 7.81 5.31 1.69
C PHE A 108 8.25 6.60 0.99
N ILE A 109 9.54 6.94 1.10
CA ILE A 109 10.14 8.03 0.33
C ILE A 109 10.39 7.53 -1.09
N ALA A 110 9.44 7.83 -1.98
CA ALA A 110 9.39 7.32 -3.35
C ALA A 110 10.09 8.24 -4.37
N ASP A 111 10.57 9.41 -3.97
CA ASP A 111 11.25 10.35 -4.88
C ASP A 111 12.50 9.72 -5.52
N GLU A 112 12.79 10.02 -6.79
CA GLU A 112 13.98 9.49 -7.48
C GLU A 112 15.22 10.37 -7.28
N ASN A 113 15.04 11.66 -6.96
CA ASN A 113 16.14 12.60 -6.79
C ASN A 113 16.77 12.45 -5.39
N PRO A 114 18.07 12.11 -5.27
CA PRO A 114 18.70 11.88 -3.97
C PRO A 114 18.64 13.07 -3.01
N ILE A 115 18.69 14.30 -3.51
CA ILE A 115 18.61 15.53 -2.70
C ILE A 115 17.20 15.68 -2.12
N ARG A 116 16.17 15.47 -2.94
CA ARG A 116 14.77 15.52 -2.50
C ARG A 116 14.43 14.42 -1.51
N ARG A 117 14.93 13.20 -1.75
CA ARG A 117 14.82 12.08 -0.80
C ARG A 117 15.44 12.42 0.55
N ARG A 118 16.66 12.98 0.53
CA ARG A 118 17.38 13.41 1.74
C ARG A 118 16.59 14.48 2.51
N TYR A 119 16.03 15.45 1.78
CA TYR A 119 15.19 16.49 2.36
C TYR A 119 13.96 15.90 3.08
N LEU A 120 13.19 15.04 2.41
CA LEU A 120 12.02 14.38 3.02
C LEU A 120 12.40 13.53 4.23
N TYR A 121 13.50 12.79 4.15
CA TYR A 121 14.01 11.99 5.25
C TYR A 121 14.31 12.85 6.49
N GLU A 122 15.08 13.94 6.32
CA GLU A 122 15.45 14.81 7.43
C GLU A 122 14.24 15.55 8.00
N LEU A 123 13.33 16.01 7.14
CA LEU A 123 12.07 16.63 7.56
C LEU A 123 11.25 15.70 8.46
N ILE A 124 11.01 14.46 8.03
CA ILE A 124 10.21 13.50 8.81
C ILE A 124 10.95 13.13 10.09
N LYS A 125 12.26 12.88 10.01
CA LYS A 125 13.09 12.51 11.16
C LYS A 125 13.08 13.59 12.25
N ASN A 126 13.21 14.85 11.87
CA ASN A 126 13.27 15.96 12.82
C ASN A 126 11.90 16.26 13.44
N ASN A 127 10.81 16.08 12.70
CA ASN A 127 9.46 16.37 13.19
C ASN A 127 8.85 15.22 14.02
N PHE A 128 9.29 13.97 13.81
CA PHE A 128 8.67 12.77 14.40
C PHE A 128 9.69 11.81 15.02
N GLU A 129 10.77 12.34 15.61
CA GLU A 129 11.86 11.54 16.21
C GLU A 129 11.32 10.56 17.26
N LYS A 130 10.41 11.02 18.13
CA LYS A 130 9.80 10.19 19.16
C LYS A 130 9.04 9.01 18.56
N GLU A 131 8.19 9.25 17.56
CA GLU A 131 7.38 8.23 16.92
C GLU A 131 8.23 7.21 16.13
N LEU A 132 9.38 7.64 15.60
CA LEU A 132 10.38 6.74 15.00
C LEU A 132 11.00 5.83 16.07
N LEU A 133 11.44 6.40 17.20
CA LEU A 133 12.06 5.65 18.30
C LEU A 133 11.09 4.64 18.92
N GLU A 134 9.81 5.00 19.05
CA GLU A 134 8.73 4.11 19.54
C GLU A 134 8.26 3.10 18.48
N GLY A 135 8.82 3.14 17.26
CA GLY A 135 8.45 2.27 16.14
C GLY A 135 7.04 2.49 15.62
N LEU A 136 6.39 3.61 15.99
CA LEU A 136 5.10 4.02 15.42
C LEU A 136 5.25 4.39 13.96
N ILE A 137 6.35 5.04 13.61
CA ILE A 137 6.71 5.35 12.23
C ILE A 137 7.94 4.53 11.84
N ASN A 138 7.93 3.97 10.64
CA ASN A 138 9.14 3.54 9.94
C ASN A 138 9.23 4.23 8.58
N ILE A 139 10.42 4.67 8.22
CA ILE A 139 10.73 5.26 6.91
C ILE A 139 11.42 4.20 6.07
N ILE A 140 10.90 3.94 4.88
CA ILE A 140 11.49 3.01 3.92
C ILE A 140 11.85 3.70 2.60
N GLY A 141 12.76 3.10 1.85
CA GLY A 141 13.15 3.55 0.52
C GLY A 141 13.54 2.40 -0.39
N ALA A 142 12.96 2.37 -1.59
CA ALA A 142 13.28 1.37 -2.59
C ALA A 142 14.67 1.62 -3.20
N PRO A 143 15.50 0.57 -3.37
CA PRO A 143 16.70 0.67 -4.18
C PRO A 143 16.31 0.74 -5.67
N ARG A 144 17.14 1.37 -6.51
CA ARG A 144 16.83 1.51 -7.95
C ARG A 144 16.58 0.14 -8.61
N ARG A 145 17.31 -0.90 -8.20
CA ARG A 145 17.17 -2.28 -8.70
C ARG A 145 15.79 -2.91 -8.48
N PHE A 146 14.96 -2.35 -7.59
CA PHE A 146 13.60 -2.84 -7.40
C PHE A 146 12.68 -2.52 -8.60
N TYR A 147 12.89 -1.37 -9.24
CA TYR A 147 11.97 -0.88 -10.28
C TYR A 147 12.17 -1.63 -11.60
N LEU A 148 11.05 -2.04 -12.20
CA LEU A 148 10.98 -2.46 -13.60
C LEU A 148 11.29 -1.29 -14.55
N PRO A 149 11.53 -1.52 -15.86
CA PRO A 149 11.92 -0.46 -16.76
C PRO A 149 10.76 0.53 -16.91
N LEU A 150 11.05 1.80 -16.62
CA LEU A 150 10.09 2.91 -16.76
C LEU A 150 10.35 3.72 -18.04
N ASN A 151 11.51 3.54 -18.66
CA ASN A 151 11.87 4.17 -19.92
C ASN A 151 11.43 3.29 -21.09
N ASN A 152 11.03 3.92 -22.20
CA ASN A 152 10.62 3.24 -23.43
C ASN A 152 9.43 2.28 -23.29
N ILE A 153 8.58 2.49 -22.29
CA ILE A 153 7.31 1.76 -22.15
C ILE A 153 6.25 2.30 -23.13
N PRO A 154 5.31 1.46 -23.60
CA PRO A 154 4.27 1.88 -24.54
C PRO A 154 3.43 3.05 -24.01
N VAL A 155 3.09 3.98 -24.90
CA VAL A 155 2.12 5.02 -24.57
C VAL A 155 0.72 4.44 -24.65
N THR A 156 -0.01 4.47 -23.54
CA THR A 156 -1.41 4.02 -23.46
C THR A 156 -2.31 5.16 -22.98
N LEU A 157 -3.63 5.02 -23.14
CA LEU A 157 -4.65 5.97 -22.69
C LEU A 157 -4.58 7.39 -23.28
N GLY A 158 -3.77 7.62 -24.33
CA GLY A 158 -3.58 8.95 -24.91
C GLY A 158 -2.69 9.88 -24.08
N ASP A 159 -1.96 9.32 -23.12
CA ASP A 159 -1.10 10.07 -22.20
C ASP A 159 0.18 10.60 -22.86
N SER A 160 0.76 11.65 -22.27
CA SER A 160 2.15 12.01 -22.57
C SER A 160 3.11 10.94 -22.05
N LYS A 161 4.30 10.81 -22.66
CA LYS A 161 5.35 9.89 -22.17
C LYS A 161 5.68 10.12 -20.69
N GLU A 162 5.68 11.37 -20.26
CA GLU A 162 5.93 11.75 -18.87
C GLU A 162 4.81 11.26 -17.94
N ARG A 163 3.55 11.43 -18.31
CA ARG A 163 2.44 10.90 -17.50
C ARG A 163 2.48 9.38 -17.42
N VAL A 164 2.77 8.70 -18.53
CA VAL A 164 2.97 7.24 -18.56
C VAL A 164 4.08 6.83 -17.59
N TYR A 165 5.23 7.51 -17.62
CA TYR A 165 6.33 7.26 -16.70
C TYR A 165 5.88 7.36 -15.24
N TRP A 166 5.27 8.49 -14.85
CA TRP A 166 4.91 8.75 -13.46
C TRP A 166 3.83 7.82 -12.93
N ARG A 167 2.76 7.55 -13.70
CA ARG A 167 1.74 6.60 -13.26
C ARG A 167 2.26 5.16 -13.19
N SER A 168 3.21 4.80 -14.06
CA SER A 168 3.82 3.46 -14.04
C SER A 168 4.75 3.29 -12.85
N LYS A 169 5.53 4.33 -12.55
CA LYS A 169 6.35 4.40 -11.34
C LYS A 169 5.47 4.29 -10.09
N GLN A 170 4.37 5.04 -10.02
CA GLN A 170 3.44 4.99 -8.89
C GLN A 170 2.84 3.59 -8.69
N CYS A 171 2.53 2.86 -9.77
CA CYS A 171 2.13 1.45 -9.67
C CYS A 171 3.21 0.61 -8.99
N LEU A 172 4.48 0.75 -9.40
CA LEU A 172 5.60 0.04 -8.79
C LEU A 172 5.86 0.49 -7.35
N ASP A 173 5.62 1.76 -7.03
CA ASP A 173 5.72 2.28 -5.66
C ASP A 173 4.75 1.54 -4.73
N TYR A 174 3.53 1.29 -5.20
CA TYR A 174 2.52 0.57 -4.43
C TYR A 174 2.88 -0.91 -4.30
N VAL A 175 3.39 -1.53 -5.37
CA VAL A 175 3.93 -2.90 -5.33
C VAL A 175 5.02 -3.00 -4.26
N PHE A 176 5.95 -2.05 -4.20
CA PHE A 176 7.02 -2.04 -3.19
C PHE A 176 6.45 -2.03 -1.77
N MET A 177 5.48 -1.17 -1.50
CA MET A 177 4.85 -1.07 -0.19
C MET A 177 4.07 -2.34 0.17
N PHE A 178 3.35 -2.94 -0.79
CA PHE A 178 2.56 -4.15 -0.56
C PHE A 178 3.46 -5.35 -0.29
N ASP A 179 4.54 -5.53 -1.06
CA ASP A 179 5.54 -6.57 -0.82
C ASP A 179 6.22 -6.36 0.54
N TYR A 180 6.59 -5.12 0.88
CA TYR A 180 7.23 -4.82 2.17
C TYR A 180 6.31 -5.21 3.34
N VAL A 181 5.07 -4.70 3.34
CA VAL A 181 4.11 -4.83 4.45
C VAL A 181 3.44 -6.21 4.52
N HIS A 182 3.46 -7.00 3.46
CA HIS A 182 2.91 -8.36 3.49
C HIS A 182 3.43 -9.14 4.71
N ASN A 183 2.50 -9.82 5.42
CA ASN A 183 2.70 -10.51 6.69
C ASN A 183 3.13 -9.66 7.92
N GLN A 184 3.26 -8.34 7.80
CA GLN A 184 3.63 -7.46 8.93
C GLN A 184 2.45 -7.01 9.79
N SER A 185 1.23 -7.16 9.30
CA SER A 185 0.02 -6.78 10.02
C SER A 185 -1.15 -7.66 9.64
N LYS A 186 -2.25 -7.55 10.39
CA LYS A 186 -3.52 -8.18 10.01
C LYS A 186 -4.22 -7.41 8.89
N TYR A 187 -4.16 -6.08 8.95
CA TYR A 187 -4.74 -5.18 7.95
C TYR A 187 -3.76 -4.12 7.49
N TYR A 188 -3.97 -3.66 6.27
CA TYR A 188 -3.25 -2.57 5.66
C TYR A 188 -4.22 -1.51 5.14
N MET A 189 -3.94 -0.25 5.43
CA MET A 189 -4.65 0.88 4.84
C MET A 189 -3.67 1.71 4.03
N HIS A 190 -3.97 1.91 2.75
CA HIS A 190 -3.20 2.81 1.91
C HIS A 190 -3.81 4.22 1.96
N ILE A 191 -2.99 5.25 2.08
CA ILE A 191 -3.39 6.64 1.94
C ILE A 191 -2.31 7.43 1.18
N GLU A 192 -2.64 8.63 0.73
CA GLU A 192 -1.67 9.57 0.14
C GLU A 192 -1.06 10.50 1.20
N ASP A 193 0.02 11.19 0.84
CA ASP A 193 0.76 12.10 1.72
C ASP A 193 0.14 13.50 1.86
N ASP A 194 -0.99 13.75 1.20
CA ASP A 194 -1.67 15.03 1.11
C ASP A 194 -3.14 14.95 1.53
N VAL A 195 -3.38 14.22 2.62
CA VAL A 195 -4.70 14.12 3.25
C VAL A 195 -4.67 14.51 4.72
N VAL A 196 -5.80 14.99 5.24
CA VAL A 196 -6.03 15.21 6.67
C VAL A 196 -7.09 14.23 7.13
N ALA A 197 -6.77 13.43 8.15
CA ALA A 197 -7.72 12.51 8.76
C ALA A 197 -8.70 13.22 9.71
N LYS A 198 -9.94 12.74 9.78
CA LYS A 198 -10.89 13.11 10.84
C LYS A 198 -10.37 12.64 12.20
N SER A 199 -10.70 13.36 13.28
CA SER A 199 -10.29 13.02 14.65
C SER A 199 -10.65 11.59 15.06
N GLU A 200 -11.78 11.09 14.59
CA GLU A 200 -12.33 9.79 14.96
C GLU A 200 -11.95 8.66 13.99
N TYR A 201 -11.05 8.91 13.02
CA TYR A 201 -10.74 7.94 11.95
C TYR A 201 -10.36 6.56 12.52
N TYR A 202 -9.50 6.53 13.54
CA TYR A 202 -8.96 5.28 14.05
C TYR A 202 -10.01 4.45 14.79
N GLU A 203 -10.88 5.10 15.56
CA GLU A 203 -12.01 4.44 16.22
C GLU A 203 -12.98 3.84 15.21
N ILE A 204 -13.30 4.59 14.15
CA ILE A 204 -14.17 4.10 13.08
C ILE A 204 -13.53 2.91 12.37
N VAL A 205 -12.24 3.01 11.99
CA VAL A 205 -11.51 1.91 11.34
C VAL A 205 -11.49 0.67 12.22
N LYS A 206 -11.08 0.79 13.49
CA LYS A 206 -11.10 -0.32 14.46
C LYS A 206 -12.48 -0.96 14.56
N HIS A 207 -13.53 -0.17 14.72
CA HIS A 207 -14.89 -0.68 14.83
C HIS A 207 -15.33 -1.45 13.57
N LYS A 208 -15.02 -0.93 12.38
CA LYS A 208 -15.34 -1.61 11.11
C LYS A 208 -14.56 -2.90 10.91
N ILE A 209 -13.32 -2.96 11.37
CA ILE A 209 -12.53 -4.19 11.36
C ILE A 209 -13.12 -5.21 12.35
N SER A 210 -13.31 -4.83 13.62
CA SER A 210 -13.84 -5.71 14.67
C SER A 210 -15.20 -6.28 14.29
N PHE A 211 -16.10 -5.48 13.73
CA PHE A 211 -17.41 -5.94 13.25
C PHE A 211 -17.30 -6.98 12.12
N SER A 212 -16.30 -6.86 11.26
CA SER A 212 -16.04 -7.81 10.17
C SER A 212 -15.40 -9.10 10.69
N ASP A 213 -14.50 -9.00 11.67
CA ASP A 213 -13.94 -10.15 12.39
C ASP A 213 -15.02 -10.95 13.15
N ILE A 214 -15.92 -10.26 13.86
CA ILE A 214 -17.04 -10.89 14.59
C ILE A 214 -17.98 -11.61 13.63
N GLN A 215 -18.37 -11.01 12.51
CA GLN A 215 -19.22 -11.68 11.51
C GLN A 215 -18.57 -12.96 10.96
N ARG A 216 -17.24 -13.05 10.96
CA ARG A 216 -16.50 -14.24 10.53
C ARG A 216 -16.51 -15.34 11.59
N GLU A 217 -16.51 -14.98 12.86
CA GLU A 217 -16.49 -15.93 13.99
C GLU A 217 -17.89 -16.36 14.46
N SER A 218 -18.91 -15.51 14.32
CA SER A 218 -20.26 -15.71 14.87
C SER A 218 -21.24 -16.46 13.95
N LEU A 219 -20.79 -16.94 12.79
CA LEU A 219 -21.61 -17.74 11.88
C LEU A 219 -21.14 -19.20 11.88
N LEU A 220 -21.58 -19.98 12.89
CA LEU A 220 -22.31 -21.26 12.77
C LEU A 220 -22.24 -22.11 14.07
N PRO A 221 -23.32 -22.85 14.42
CA PRO A 221 -23.27 -23.95 15.40
C PRO A 221 -22.30 -25.07 14.97
N TRP A 222 -21.72 -25.76 15.95
CA TRP A 222 -20.61 -26.72 15.81
C TRP A 222 -20.84 -27.85 14.78
N ASN A 223 -22.09 -28.13 14.43
CA ASN A 223 -22.53 -29.21 13.55
C ASN A 223 -22.73 -28.83 12.06
N GLN A 224 -22.52 -27.57 11.64
CA GLN A 224 -22.67 -27.12 10.25
C GLN A 224 -21.37 -26.65 9.57
N LYS A 225 -20.21 -27.00 10.15
CA LYS A 225 -18.87 -26.52 9.74
C LYS A 225 -18.40 -26.92 8.32
N LYS A 226 -19.25 -27.59 7.51
CA LYS A 226 -18.86 -28.20 6.22
C LYS A 226 -19.36 -27.47 4.97
N VAL A 227 -20.05 -26.33 5.09
CA VAL A 227 -20.36 -25.46 3.94
C VAL A 227 -19.73 -24.08 4.18
N LEU A 228 -18.45 -23.99 3.83
CA LEU A 228 -17.68 -22.74 3.85
C LEU A 228 -18.23 -21.78 2.79
N ILE A 229 -19.24 -20.99 3.13
CA ILE A 229 -19.33 -19.63 2.60
C ILE A 229 -18.82 -18.73 3.71
N LYS A 230 -17.49 -18.72 3.90
CA LYS A 230 -16.82 -17.58 4.53
C LYS A 230 -17.37 -16.36 3.81
N LYS A 231 -18.09 -15.45 4.48
CA LYS A 231 -18.27 -14.11 3.91
C LYS A 231 -16.87 -13.62 3.58
N ALA A 232 -16.57 -13.48 2.28
CA ALA A 232 -15.27 -13.01 1.83
C ALA A 232 -15.05 -11.64 2.47
N TRP A 233 -13.88 -11.42 3.05
CA TRP A 233 -13.51 -10.10 3.52
C TRP A 233 -13.64 -9.10 2.36
N VAL A 234 -14.22 -7.94 2.68
CA VAL A 234 -14.51 -6.87 1.72
C VAL A 234 -13.43 -5.81 1.81
N VAL A 235 -13.07 -5.23 0.68
CA VAL A 235 -12.25 -4.01 0.67
C VAL A 235 -13.12 -2.86 1.16
N LYS A 236 -12.59 -2.05 2.06
CA LYS A 236 -13.32 -0.91 2.64
C LYS A 236 -12.68 0.38 2.19
N ASN A 237 -13.45 1.22 1.52
CA ASN A 237 -12.98 2.53 1.03
C ASN A 237 -13.51 3.63 1.93
N PHE A 238 -12.60 4.41 2.51
CA PHE A 238 -12.88 5.56 3.36
C PHE A 238 -12.61 6.90 2.65
N TYR A 239 -12.63 6.91 1.33
CA TYR A 239 -12.52 8.11 0.50
C TYR A 239 -13.34 7.94 -0.79
N ILE A 240 -13.74 9.07 -1.41
CA ILE A 240 -14.73 9.09 -2.50
C ILE A 240 -14.21 8.48 -3.81
N SER A 241 -12.90 8.51 -4.06
CA SER A 241 -12.32 8.04 -5.32
C SER A 241 -10.85 7.63 -5.18
N GLY A 242 -10.44 6.64 -5.97
CA GLY A 242 -9.04 6.20 -6.02
C GLY A 242 -8.65 5.28 -4.88
N PHE A 243 -7.35 5.22 -4.58
CA PHE A 243 -6.76 4.28 -3.61
C PHE A 243 -6.65 4.82 -2.18
N ILE A 244 -7.03 6.08 -1.94
CA ILE A 244 -6.96 6.72 -0.62
C ILE A 244 -7.93 6.06 0.36
N GLY A 245 -7.45 5.73 1.55
CA GLY A 245 -8.27 5.13 2.61
C GLY A 245 -8.76 3.72 2.24
N CYS A 246 -8.06 3.03 1.35
CA CYS A 246 -8.35 1.66 0.95
C CYS A 246 -7.82 0.71 2.02
N LEU A 247 -8.73 0.12 2.80
CA LEU A 247 -8.43 -0.83 3.87
C LEU A 247 -8.60 -2.27 3.35
N ILE A 248 -7.54 -3.05 3.48
CA ILE A 248 -7.35 -4.35 2.84
C ILE A 248 -6.76 -5.33 3.87
N PRO A 249 -7.27 -6.56 3.98
CA PRO A 249 -6.59 -7.61 4.74
C PRO A 249 -5.21 -7.89 4.14
N SER A 250 -4.19 -7.99 4.98
CA SER A 250 -2.80 -8.11 4.51
C SER A 250 -2.54 -9.37 3.67
N THR A 251 -3.39 -10.39 3.80
CA THR A 251 -3.36 -11.62 2.99
C THR A 251 -3.62 -11.40 1.49
N TYR A 252 -4.18 -10.26 1.09
CA TYR A 252 -4.40 -9.92 -0.32
C TYR A 252 -3.27 -9.09 -0.94
N LEU A 253 -2.32 -8.58 -0.13
CA LEU A 253 -1.29 -7.66 -0.60
C LEU A 253 -0.37 -8.29 -1.66
N GLN A 254 0.03 -9.55 -1.49
CA GLN A 254 0.87 -10.25 -2.49
C GLN A 254 0.15 -10.44 -3.83
N THR A 255 -1.12 -10.86 -3.80
CA THR A 255 -1.93 -11.00 -5.02
C THR A 255 -2.08 -9.65 -5.73
N MET A 256 -2.30 -8.58 -4.96
CA MET A 256 -2.45 -7.24 -5.50
C MET A 256 -1.15 -6.67 -6.05
N ALA A 257 -0.04 -6.88 -5.34
CA ALA A 257 1.31 -6.53 -5.80
C ALA A 257 1.63 -7.22 -7.13
N ALA A 258 1.40 -8.53 -7.23
CA ALA A 258 1.63 -9.29 -8.45
C ALA A 258 0.77 -8.79 -9.63
N PHE A 259 -0.52 -8.55 -9.39
CA PHE A 259 -1.44 -8.08 -10.43
C PHE A 259 -1.07 -6.68 -10.93
N ILE A 260 -0.78 -5.75 -10.02
CA ILE A 260 -0.36 -4.39 -10.38
C ILE A 260 0.99 -4.42 -11.10
N LYS A 261 1.93 -5.26 -10.66
CA LYS A 261 3.25 -5.41 -11.29
C LYS A 261 3.16 -5.88 -12.73
N ILE A 262 2.19 -6.73 -13.09
CA ILE A 262 1.99 -7.17 -14.49
C ILE A 262 1.43 -6.02 -15.35
N LEU A 263 0.58 -5.18 -14.77
CA LEU A 263 -0.17 -4.13 -15.46
C LEU A 263 0.44 -2.74 -15.32
N TYR A 264 1.64 -2.61 -14.72
CA TYR A 264 2.15 -1.34 -14.20
C TYR A 264 2.21 -0.22 -15.24
N TYR A 265 2.47 -0.53 -16.52
CA TYR A 265 2.49 0.47 -17.58
C TYR A 265 1.17 0.64 -18.34
N GLU A 266 0.21 -0.27 -18.16
CA GLU A 266 -1.05 -0.29 -18.93
C GLU A 266 -2.00 0.83 -18.51
N ALA A 267 -2.16 1.07 -17.21
CA ALA A 267 -3.09 2.04 -16.64
C ALA A 267 -2.58 2.57 -15.28
N PRO A 268 -3.12 3.69 -14.74
CA PRO A 268 -2.87 4.07 -13.34
C PRO A 268 -3.47 3.06 -12.36
N VAL A 269 -2.90 2.99 -11.15
CA VAL A 269 -3.26 1.99 -10.13
C VAL A 269 -4.75 2.01 -9.75
N ASP A 270 -5.38 3.20 -9.75
CA ASP A 270 -6.80 3.38 -9.48
C ASP A 270 -7.72 2.69 -10.48
N LEU A 271 -7.24 2.48 -11.72
CA LEU A 271 -7.96 1.73 -12.74
C LEU A 271 -7.59 0.24 -12.74
N ILE A 272 -6.41 -0.12 -12.24
CA ILE A 272 -5.93 -1.50 -12.21
C ILE A 272 -6.60 -2.27 -11.05
N TYR A 273 -6.55 -1.75 -9.83
CA TYR A 273 -6.99 -2.51 -8.66
C TYR A 273 -8.47 -2.94 -8.70
N PRO A 274 -9.45 -2.14 -9.20
CA PRO A 274 -10.85 -2.54 -9.20
C PRO A 274 -11.07 -3.76 -10.09
N GLN A 275 -10.27 -3.92 -11.15
CA GLN A 275 -10.32 -5.10 -12.03
C GLN A 275 -9.94 -6.37 -11.28
N LEU A 276 -8.91 -6.31 -10.43
CA LEU A 276 -8.55 -7.44 -9.57
C LEU A 276 -9.66 -7.77 -8.58
N ILE A 277 -10.25 -6.75 -7.96
CA ILE A 277 -11.35 -6.93 -7.00
C ILE A 277 -12.55 -7.61 -7.66
N GLU A 278 -12.91 -7.19 -8.88
CA GLU A 278 -13.95 -7.82 -9.70
C GLU A 278 -13.61 -9.28 -10.05
N LEU A 279 -12.38 -9.55 -10.52
CA LEU A 279 -11.90 -10.90 -10.85
C LEU A 279 -11.94 -11.84 -9.64
N MET A 280 -11.54 -11.34 -8.46
CA MET A 280 -11.59 -12.10 -7.21
C MET A 280 -13.00 -12.21 -6.62
N LYS A 281 -14.00 -11.56 -7.24
CA LYS A 281 -15.39 -11.47 -6.74
C LYS A 281 -15.45 -10.95 -5.29
N ILE A 282 -14.54 -10.04 -4.96
CA ILE A 282 -14.52 -9.35 -3.66
C ILE A 282 -15.43 -8.12 -3.77
N LYS A 283 -16.23 -7.87 -2.74
CA LYS A 283 -17.05 -6.66 -2.67
C LYS A 283 -16.23 -5.49 -2.15
N ILE A 284 -16.42 -4.31 -2.75
CA ILE A 284 -15.98 -3.03 -2.17
C ILE A 284 -17.14 -2.46 -1.35
N GLU A 285 -16.87 -2.14 -0.09
CA GLU A 285 -17.80 -1.40 0.76
C GLU A 285 -17.33 0.04 0.89
N GLN A 286 -18.09 0.93 0.26
CA GLN A 286 -17.89 2.36 0.40
C GLN A 286 -18.40 2.83 1.77
N HIS A 287 -17.57 3.57 2.49
CA HIS A 287 -17.90 4.23 3.74
C HIS A 287 -17.81 5.74 3.61
N GLU A 288 -18.27 6.45 4.64
CA GLU A 288 -18.08 7.89 4.76
C GLU A 288 -16.59 8.24 4.67
N SER A 289 -16.27 9.37 4.03
CA SER A 289 -14.90 9.82 3.94
C SER A 289 -14.32 10.10 5.32
N LEU A 290 -13.18 9.47 5.63
CA LEU A 290 -12.39 9.75 6.83
C LEU A 290 -11.23 10.70 6.56
N PHE A 291 -10.99 11.01 5.28
CA PHE A 291 -9.86 11.80 4.82
C PHE A 291 -10.33 12.96 3.95
N THR A 292 -9.65 14.10 4.10
CA THR A 292 -9.85 15.29 3.26
C THR A 292 -8.56 15.57 2.52
N HIS A 293 -8.61 15.57 1.19
CA HIS A 293 -7.46 15.87 0.34
C HIS A 293 -7.12 17.37 0.42
N ILE A 294 -5.84 17.67 0.59
CA ILE A 294 -5.28 19.02 0.70
C ILE A 294 -4.20 19.31 -0.36
N GLY A 295 -3.90 18.33 -1.21
CA GLY A 295 -2.92 18.46 -2.29
C GLY A 295 -3.39 19.38 -3.40
N PHE A 296 -2.48 20.20 -3.91
CA PHE A 296 -2.69 21.03 -5.11
C PHE A 296 -1.91 20.50 -6.32
N GLN A 297 -1.03 19.51 -6.12
CA GLN A 297 -0.21 18.86 -7.14
C GLN A 297 -0.23 17.34 -6.93
N SER A 298 -0.59 16.57 -7.97
CA SER A 298 -0.60 15.10 -7.90
C SER A 298 0.78 14.51 -8.14
N SER A 299 1.15 13.51 -7.34
CA SER A 299 2.39 12.71 -7.55
C SER A 299 2.41 11.95 -8.89
N SER A 300 1.24 11.67 -9.47
CA SER A 300 1.12 10.99 -10.77
C SER A 300 1.40 11.89 -11.98
N LEU A 301 1.50 13.21 -11.76
CA LEU A 301 1.77 14.21 -12.79
C LEU A 301 3.21 14.74 -12.73
N GLY A 302 4.05 14.14 -11.88
CA GLY A 302 5.44 14.51 -11.69
C GLY A 302 5.72 15.30 -10.41
N THR A 303 7.02 15.48 -10.16
CA THR A 303 7.61 16.00 -8.93
C THR A 303 8.51 17.19 -9.19
#